data_AF-A0AAD7MTZ2-F1
#
_entry.id   AF-A0AAD7MTZ2-F1
#
_cell.length_a   1.000
_cell.length_b   1.000
_cell.length_c   1.000
_cell.angle_alpha   90.00
_cell.angle_beta   90.00
_cell.angle_gamma   90.00
#
_symmetry.space_group_name_H-M   'P 1'
#
loop_
_entity.id
_entity.type
_entity.pdbx_description
1 polymer ?
#
loop_
_entity_poly.entity_id
_entity_poly.type
_entity_poly.pdbx_seq_one_letter_code
_entity_poly.pdbx_strand_id
1 'polypeptide(L)'
;SPREDTPPGYLFHCPPTEFQTAPTSFRWPECPAYWSLDPSGAERLSTEEATQLGFPSFQLTTRVHGWSWDAGVYAGLRQFHQGKGFDPESQDVAR
;
A
#
# COMPACT_ATOMS: atom_id res chain seq x y z
N SER A 1 -35.99 1.57 -7.10
CA SER A 1 -35.71 2.29 -5.84
C SER A 1 -34.34 1.91 -5.34
N PRO A 2 -33.49 2.84 -4.88
CA PRO A 2 -32.26 2.44 -4.19
C PRO A 2 -32.64 1.67 -2.93
N ARG A 3 -31.93 0.58 -2.61
CA ARG A 3 -32.14 -0.18 -1.38
C ARG A 3 -31.62 0.67 -0.21
N GLU A 4 -32.50 1.34 0.51
CA GLU A 4 -32.17 2.27 1.60
C GLU A 4 -31.78 1.59 2.94
N ASP A 5 -31.66 0.26 3.01
CA ASP A 5 -31.39 -0.47 4.26
C ASP A 5 -30.05 -1.22 4.32
N THR A 6 -29.18 -1.08 3.33
CA THR A 6 -27.85 -1.70 3.42
C THR A 6 -26.96 -0.86 4.35
N PRO A 7 -26.47 -1.40 5.48
CA PRO A 7 -25.56 -0.65 6.35
C PRO A 7 -24.33 -0.20 5.55
N PRO A 8 -23.75 0.98 5.86
CA PRO A 8 -22.59 1.47 5.14
C PRO A 8 -21.46 0.45 5.23
N GLY A 9 -21.09 -0.13 4.09
CA GLY A 9 -19.93 -1.01 3.97
C GLY A 9 -18.69 -0.20 3.63
N TYR A 10 -17.56 -0.57 4.23
CA TYR A 10 -16.25 -0.01 3.98
C TYR A 10 -15.39 -1.03 3.23
N LEU A 11 -14.78 -0.62 2.13
CA LEU A 11 -13.86 -1.46 1.35
C LEU A 11 -12.43 -1.17 1.79
N PHE A 12 -11.75 -2.19 2.31
CA PHE A 12 -10.35 -2.13 2.71
C PHE A 12 -9.48 -2.82 1.67
N HIS A 13 -8.31 -2.23 1.39
CA HIS A 13 -7.26 -2.83 0.58
C HIS A 13 -6.14 -3.30 1.49
N CYS A 14 -5.66 -4.53 1.30
CA CYS A 14 -4.50 -5.02 2.00
C CYS A 14 -3.24 -4.54 1.27
N PRO A 15 -2.34 -3.78 1.93
CA PRO A 15 -1.09 -3.40 1.33
C PRO A 15 -0.25 -4.65 1.05
N PRO A 16 0.51 -4.69 -0.04
CA PRO A 16 1.24 -5.91 -0.38
C PRO A 16 2.44 -6.14 0.53
N THR A 17 2.56 -7.36 1.04
CA THR A 17 3.66 -7.77 1.93
C THR A 17 5.03 -7.64 1.27
N GLU A 18 5.11 -7.80 -0.05
CA GLU A 18 6.37 -7.80 -0.82
C GLU A 18 7.02 -6.41 -0.96
N PHE A 19 6.33 -5.30 -0.65
CA PHE A 19 6.98 -3.98 -0.56
C PHE A 19 7.84 -3.81 0.70
N GLN A 20 7.80 -4.77 1.63
CA GLN A 20 8.52 -4.71 2.90
C GLN A 20 9.91 -5.38 2.85
N THR A 21 10.25 -6.09 1.78
CA THR A 21 11.53 -6.79 1.63
C THR A 21 12.21 -6.43 0.30
N ALA A 22 13.51 -6.11 0.35
CA ALA A 22 14.29 -5.72 -0.82
C ALA A 22 14.20 -6.79 -1.94
N PRO A 23 13.79 -6.45 -3.17
CA PRO A 23 13.40 -7.47 -4.14
C PRO A 23 14.63 -8.11 -4.79
N THR A 24 14.82 -9.42 -4.59
CA THR A 24 15.62 -10.28 -5.49
C THR A 24 14.84 -10.66 -6.75
N SER A 25 13.52 -10.52 -6.75
CA SER A 25 12.66 -10.57 -7.94
C SER A 25 11.38 -9.78 -7.71
N PHE A 26 11.05 -8.83 -8.59
CA PHE A 26 9.80 -8.08 -8.50
C PHE A 26 8.66 -8.87 -9.17
N ARG A 27 7.75 -9.42 -8.37
CA ARG A 27 6.43 -9.89 -8.84
C ARG A 27 5.42 -8.82 -8.44
N TRP A 28 4.43 -8.56 -9.30
CA TRP A 28 3.31 -7.72 -8.91
C TRP A 28 2.50 -8.48 -7.85
N PRO A 29 2.44 -7.99 -6.61
CA PRO A 29 1.73 -8.72 -5.58
C PRO A 29 0.23 -8.50 -5.77
N GLU A 30 -0.55 -9.58 -5.60
CA GLU A 30 -2.00 -9.45 -5.49
C GLU A 30 -2.33 -8.54 -4.30
N CYS A 31 -3.24 -7.59 -4.52
CA CYS A 31 -3.71 -6.68 -3.49
C CYS A 31 -5.11 -7.10 -3.08
N PRO A 32 -5.27 -8.05 -2.14
CA PRO A 32 -6.58 -8.50 -1.76
C PRO A 32 -7.36 -7.35 -1.12
N ALA A 33 -8.65 -7.29 -1.40
CA ALA A 33 -9.57 -6.35 -0.79
C ALA A 33 -10.67 -7.11 -0.04
N TYR A 34 -11.25 -6.47 0.96
CA TYR A 34 -12.35 -7.04 1.72
C TYR A 34 -13.33 -5.97 2.19
N TRP A 35 -14.57 -6.38 2.41
CA TRP A 35 -15.61 -5.54 2.98
C TRP A 35 -15.61 -5.63 4.51
N SER A 36 -15.95 -4.54 5.18
CA SER A 36 -16.22 -4.49 6.61
C SER A 36 -17.43 -3.59 6.87
N LEU A 37 -18.19 -3.88 7.93
CA LEU A 37 -19.20 -2.96 8.45
C LEU A 37 -18.61 -2.01 9.50
N ASP A 38 -17.41 -2.31 10.00
CA ASP A 38 -16.66 -1.47 10.94
C ASP A 38 -15.78 -0.47 10.17
N PRO A 39 -15.90 0.84 10.42
CA PRO A 39 -15.03 1.86 9.84
C PRO A 39 -13.54 1.66 10.14
N SER A 40 -13.17 0.87 11.16
CA SER A 40 -11.77 0.55 11.47
C SER A 40 -11.20 -0.59 10.60
N GLY A 41 -12.06 -1.40 10.00
CA GLY A 41 -11.68 -2.58 9.23
C GLY A 41 -11.27 -3.79 10.06
N ALA A 42 -11.45 -3.76 11.38
CA ALA A 42 -11.11 -4.89 12.25
C ALA A 42 -11.96 -6.14 11.96
N GLU A 43 -13.23 -5.95 11.56
CA GLU A 43 -14.17 -7.03 11.30
C GLU A 43 -14.31 -7.29 9.79
N ARG A 44 -13.45 -8.16 9.26
CA ARG A 44 -13.48 -8.56 7.85
C ARG A 44 -14.67 -9.47 7.55
N LEU A 45 -15.48 -9.09 6.58
CA LEU A 45 -16.50 -9.96 5.98
C LEU A 45 -15.86 -10.99 5.04
N SER A 46 -16.39 -12.21 5.06
CA SER A 46 -16.20 -13.19 3.99
C SER A 46 -16.85 -12.73 2.69
N THR A 47 -16.46 -13.37 1.58
CA THR A 47 -17.05 -13.10 0.27
C THR A 47 -18.54 -13.42 0.25
N GLU A 48 -18.95 -14.51 0.90
CA GLU A 48 -20.33 -14.96 1.03
C GLU A 48 -21.17 -13.96 1.82
N GLU A 49 -20.70 -13.51 2.98
CA GLU A 49 -21.39 -12.50 3.80
C GLU A 49 -21.53 -11.18 3.05
N ALA A 50 -20.47 -10.72 2.39
CA ALA A 50 -20.51 -9.51 1.60
C ALA A 50 -21.55 -9.61 0.46
N THR A 51 -21.61 -10.76 -0.21
CA THR A 51 -22.58 -11.02 -1.28
C THR A 51 -24.01 -11.06 -0.76
N GLN A 52 -24.26 -11.71 0.39
CA GLN A 52 -25.57 -11.78 1.03
C GLN A 52 -26.08 -10.40 1.46
N LEU A 53 -25.18 -9.53 1.91
CA LEU A 53 -25.47 -8.14 2.25
C LEU A 53 -25.63 -7.24 1.00
N GLY A 54 -25.41 -7.78 -0.19
CA GLY A 54 -25.53 -7.06 -1.46
C GLY A 54 -24.35 -6.17 -1.80
N PHE A 55 -23.21 -6.34 -1.13
CA PHE A 55 -21.98 -5.66 -1.52
C PHE A 55 -21.42 -6.26 -2.81
N PRO A 56 -20.85 -5.44 -3.69
CA PRO A 56 -20.34 -5.94 -4.96
C PRO A 56 -19.04 -6.72 -4.77
N SER A 57 -18.74 -7.62 -5.70
CA SER A 57 -17.41 -8.22 -5.82
C SER A 57 -16.51 -7.31 -6.66
N PHE A 58 -15.24 -7.22 -6.27
CA PHE A 58 -14.25 -6.40 -6.96
C PHE A 58 -12.98 -7.19 -7.19
N GLN A 59 -12.38 -6.97 -8.35
CA GLN A 59 -10.98 -7.30 -8.59
C GLN A 59 -10.20 -6.00 -8.55
N LEU A 60 -9.36 -5.85 -7.52
CA LEU A 60 -8.47 -4.70 -7.42
C LEU A 60 -7.18 -5.03 -8.18
N THR A 61 -6.87 -4.21 -9.19
CA THR A 61 -5.55 -4.24 -9.84
C THR A 61 -4.77 -3.03 -9.38
N THR A 62 -3.68 -3.26 -8.65
CA THR A 62 -2.77 -2.19 -8.23
C THR A 62 -1.68 -2.01 -9.28
N ARG A 63 -1.49 -0.77 -9.74
CA ARG A 63 -0.34 -0.38 -10.56
C ARG A 63 0.60 0.43 -9.67
N VAL A 64 1.83 -0.03 -9.49
CA VAL A 64 2.85 0.78 -8.82
C VAL A 64 3.69 1.47 -9.88
N HIS A 65 3.74 2.79 -9.79
CA HIS A 65 4.61 3.61 -10.61
C HIS A 65 5.86 3.93 -9.79
N GLY A 66 6.99 3.38 -10.21
CA GLY A 66 8.28 3.78 -9.67
C GLY A 66 8.77 5.03 -10.41
N TRP A 67 9.02 6.11 -9.68
CA TRP A 67 9.85 7.20 -10.18
C TRP A 67 11.26 6.96 -9.69
N SER A 68 12.19 6.77 -10.61
CA SER A 68 13.61 6.82 -10.31
C SER A 68 14.15 8.19 -10.68
N TRP A 69 15.06 8.69 -9.86
CA TRP A 69 15.96 9.74 -10.29
C TRP A 69 17.13 9.12 -11.06
N ASP A 70 17.69 9.88 -11.99
CA ASP A 70 18.93 9.47 -12.63
C ASP A 70 20.08 9.43 -11.59
N ALA A 71 21.15 8.72 -11.95
CA ALA A 71 22.30 8.57 -11.08
C ALA A 71 22.97 9.91 -10.71
N GLY A 72 22.87 10.92 -11.59
CA GLY A 72 23.41 12.26 -11.36
C GLY A 72 22.67 13.00 -10.25
N VAL A 73 21.34 12.90 -10.20
CA VAL A 73 20.52 13.47 -9.12
C VAL A 73 20.84 12.79 -7.79
N TYR A 74 20.98 11.46 -7.76
CA TYR A 74 21.41 10.76 -6.54
C TYR A 74 22.81 11.19 -6.09
N ALA A 75 23.76 11.35 -7.03
CA ALA A 75 25.10 11.83 -6.73
C ALA A 75 25.09 13.26 -6.18
N GLY A 76 24.29 14.15 -6.77
CA GLY A 76 24.12 15.52 -6.31
C GLY A 76 23.52 15.60 -4.91
N LEU A 77 22.48 14.81 -4.63
CA LEU A 77 21.89 14.72 -3.28
C LEU A 77 22.89 14.17 -2.27
N ARG A 78 23.67 13.14 -2.63
CA ARG A 78 24.73 12.60 -1.77
C ARG A 78 25.75 13.68 -1.41
N GLN A 79 26.25 14.42 -2.41
CA GLN A 79 27.21 15.52 -2.19
C GLN A 79 26.62 16.65 -1.34
N PHE A 80 25.37 17.02 -1.59
CA PHE A 80 24.67 18.04 -0.79
C PHE A 80 24.58 17.63 0.68
N HIS A 81 24.17 16.40 0.96
CA HIS A 81 24.07 15.89 2.32
C HIS A 81 25.45 15.80 3.01
N GLN A 82 26.49 15.34 2.29
CA GLN A 82 27.88 15.38 2.79
C GLN A 82 28.31 16.79 3.17
N GLY A 83 27.97 17.79 2.35
CA GLY A 83 28.22 19.20 2.67
C GLY A 83 27.45 19.72 3.90
N LYS A 84 26.39 19.01 4.33
CA LYS A 84 25.62 19.29 5.55
C LYS A 84 26.07 18.45 6.76
N GLY A 85 27.14 17.66 6.63
CA GLY A 85 27.67 16.82 7.69
C GLY A 85 27.01 15.45 7.81
N PHE A 86 26.16 15.07 6.84
CA PHE A 86 25.68 13.70 6.74
C PHE A 86 26.80 12.80 6.22
N ASP A 87 27.15 11.78 6.98
CA ASP A 87 28.10 10.75 6.54
C ASP A 87 27.33 9.54 5.98
N PRO A 88 27.33 9.31 4.66
CA PRO A 88 26.63 8.17 4.05
C PRO A 88 27.24 6.82 4.40
N GLU A 89 28.46 6.78 4.95
CA GLU A 89 29.12 5.54 5.39
C GLU A 89 28.90 5.29 6.90
N SER A 90 28.29 6.24 7.61
CA SER A 90 27.93 6.07 9.01
C SER A 90 26.66 5.26 9.16
N GLN A 91 26.65 4.35 10.13
CA GLN A 91 25.45 3.65 10.59
C GLN A 91 24.70 4.42 11.69
N ASP A 92 25.20 5.58 12.11
CA ASP A 92 24.49 6.44 13.05
C ASP A 92 23.27 7.03 12.36
N VAL A 93 22.09 6.58 12.76
CA VAL A 93 20.84 7.21 12.34
C VAL A 93 20.78 8.62 12.90
N ALA A 94 20.29 9.58 12.10
CA ALA A 94 19.99 10.92 12.59
C ALA A 94 19.04 10.80 13.80
N ARG A 95 19.44 11.37 14.93
CA ARG A 95 18.62 11.45 16.15
C ARG A 95 17.54 12.52 16.02
#